data_AF-B8G9Z8-F1
#
_entry.id   AF-B8G9Z8-F1
#
_cell.length_a   1.000
_cell.length_b   1.000
_cell.length_c   1.000
_cell.angle_alpha   90.00
_cell.angle_beta   90.00
_cell.angle_gamma   90.00
#
_symmetry.space_group_name_H-M   'P 1'
#
loop_
_entity.id
_entity.type
_entity.pdbx_description
1 polymer ?
#
loop_
_entity_poly.entity_id
_entity_poly.type
_entity_poly.pdbx_seq_one_letter_code
_entity_poly.pdbx_strand_id
1 'polypeptide(L)'
;MPAKTTPPSERSVTRTYRTAIKLGDDFITIEETITLPLDASPEDVQRAVDLGWRIFQQQREAVEQQIAQIREHHPTSTPITVRDPDAPASERQRNFIASLQQTLGWSNEQLAAFAHQLGYDLVSLSKGQASAFIDELRRQQEEQQRLTVAEERARYAHQPINDRQRNAITNLARELALDTNAEIQRRFNASLDQLTNEQAAILINEWQAMQRASRDTRR
;
A
#
# COMPACT_ATOMS: atom_id res chain seq x y z
N MET A 1 -35.17 5.48 45.21
CA MET A 1 -34.28 4.50 44.57
C MET A 1 -34.90 4.12 43.24
N PRO A 2 -34.43 4.62 42.08
CA PRO A 2 -34.99 4.22 40.79
C PRO A 2 -34.44 2.84 40.41
N ALA A 3 -35.35 1.95 39.98
CA ALA A 3 -35.02 0.61 39.54
C ALA A 3 -34.14 0.65 38.28
N LYS A 4 -33.05 -0.13 38.28
CA LYS A 4 -32.16 -0.31 37.15
C LYS A 4 -32.84 -1.26 36.16
N THR A 5 -33.53 -0.71 35.16
CA THR A 5 -34.11 -1.49 34.06
C THR A 5 -32.97 -2.07 33.24
N THR A 6 -32.67 -3.36 33.42
CA THR A 6 -31.78 -4.10 32.54
C THR A 6 -32.47 -4.19 31.17
N PRO A 7 -31.90 -3.64 30.07
CA PRO A 7 -32.52 -3.82 28.77
C PRO A 7 -32.55 -5.32 28.45
N PRO A 8 -33.66 -5.84 27.89
CA PRO A 8 -33.69 -7.22 27.44
C PRO A 8 -32.55 -7.42 26.45
N SER A 9 -31.83 -8.53 26.60
CA SER A 9 -30.86 -8.97 25.60
C SER A 9 -31.62 -9.42 24.35
N GLU A 10 -32.11 -8.46 23.57
CA GLU A 10 -32.64 -8.71 22.24
C GLU A 10 -31.52 -9.35 21.44
N ARG A 11 -31.70 -10.64 21.15
CA ARG A 11 -30.75 -11.36 20.32
C ARG A 11 -30.83 -10.75 18.93
N SER A 12 -29.73 -10.16 18.49
CA SER A 12 -29.62 -9.52 17.18
C SER A 12 -28.67 -10.29 16.27
N VAL A 13 -28.85 -10.11 14.97
CA VAL A 13 -27.94 -10.54 13.92
C VAL A 13 -27.26 -9.30 13.37
N THR A 14 -25.94 -9.33 13.38
CA THR A 14 -25.12 -8.28 12.78
C THR A 14 -24.46 -8.82 11.52
N ARG A 15 -24.68 -8.14 10.39
CA ARG A 15 -23.99 -8.42 9.14
C ARG A 15 -23.07 -7.25 8.81
N THR A 16 -21.78 -7.56 8.65
CA THR A 16 -20.76 -6.59 8.27
C THR A 16 -20.30 -6.88 6.84
N TYR A 17 -20.42 -5.90 5.96
CA TYR A 17 -19.86 -5.92 4.62
C TYR A 17 -18.57 -5.10 4.62
N ARG A 18 -17.48 -5.73 4.21
CA ARG A 18 -16.18 -5.07 4.14
C ARG A 18 -15.65 -5.17 2.72
N THR A 19 -15.25 -4.05 2.14
CA THR A 19 -14.56 -4.01 0.86
C THR A 19 -13.24 -3.26 1.00
N ALA A 20 -12.20 -3.78 0.37
CA ALA A 20 -10.90 -3.14 0.29
C ALA A 20 -10.70 -2.62 -1.13
N ILE A 21 -10.48 -1.32 -1.27
CA ILE A 21 -10.31 -0.63 -2.54
C ILE A 21 -8.85 -0.17 -2.60
N LYS A 22 -8.13 -0.62 -3.64
CA LYS A 22 -6.79 -0.11 -3.92
C LYS A 22 -6.89 1.23 -4.63
N LEU A 23 -6.23 2.26 -4.09
CA LEU A 23 -6.18 3.59 -4.66
C LEU A 23 -4.72 4.05 -4.77
N GLY A 24 -4.15 3.98 -5.97
CA GLY A 24 -2.71 4.19 -6.15
C GLY A 24 -1.90 3.13 -5.40
N ASP A 25 -1.04 3.58 -4.49
CA ASP A 25 -0.22 2.71 -3.62
C ASP A 25 -0.90 2.37 -2.28
N ASP A 26 -2.03 3.00 -1.95
CA ASP A 26 -2.76 2.81 -0.69
C ASP A 26 -3.95 1.85 -0.84
N PHE A 27 -4.41 1.32 0.31
CA PHE A 27 -5.64 0.54 0.42
C PHE A 27 -6.61 1.22 1.38
N ILE A 28 -7.84 1.46 0.92
CA ILE A 28 -8.92 1.98 1.75
C ILE A 28 -9.89 0.84 2.02
N THR A 29 -10.27 0.65 3.29
CA THR A 29 -11.30 -0.32 3.68
C THR A 29 -12.59 0.41 3.99
N ILE A 30 -13.67 0.02 3.32
CA ILE A 30 -15.03 0.47 3.65
C ILE A 30 -15.72 -0.65 4.40
N GLU A 31 -16.31 -0.33 5.54
CA GLU A 31 -17.06 -1.26 6.38
C GLU A 31 -18.47 -0.72 6.61
N GLU A 32 -19.48 -1.52 6.26
CA GLU A 32 -20.89 -1.24 6.53
C GLU A 32 -21.43 -2.34 7.44
N THR A 33 -22.04 -1.95 8.56
CA THR A 33 -22.57 -2.89 9.54
C THR A 33 -24.06 -2.66 9.75
N ILE A 34 -24.86 -3.69 9.50
CA ILE A 34 -26.30 -3.70 9.72
C ILE A 34 -26.61 -4.64 10.89
N THR A 35 -27.29 -4.13 11.92
CA THR A 35 -27.72 -4.92 13.08
C THR A 35 -29.24 -4.93 13.13
N LEU A 36 -29.82 -6.13 13.14
CA LEU A 36 -31.27 -6.34 13.20
C LEU A 36 -31.64 -7.33 14.30
N PRO A 37 -32.84 -7.24 14.90
CA PRO A 37 -33.38 -8.29 15.76
C PRO A 37 -33.47 -9.64 15.05
N LEU A 38 -33.36 -10.76 15.77
CA LEU A 38 -33.53 -12.11 15.20
C LEU A 38 -34.93 -12.36 14.64
N ASP A 39 -35.94 -11.68 15.19
CA ASP A 39 -37.35 -11.76 14.80
C ASP A 39 -37.76 -10.63 13.85
N ALA A 40 -36.79 -9.89 13.29
CA ALA A 40 -37.05 -8.83 12.33
C ALA A 40 -37.87 -9.36 11.14
N SER A 41 -39.00 -8.70 10.88
CA SER A 41 -39.84 -9.05 9.74
C SER A 41 -39.15 -8.71 8.42
N PRO A 42 -39.56 -9.31 7.28
CA PRO A 42 -39.06 -8.91 5.97
C PRO A 42 -39.23 -7.41 5.67
N GLU A 43 -40.28 -6.79 6.22
CA GLU A 43 -40.52 -5.35 6.09
C GLU A 43 -39.54 -4.50 6.92
N ASP A 44 -39.12 -4.97 8.09
CA ASP A 44 -38.08 -4.30 8.91
C ASP A 44 -36.72 -4.39 8.23
N VAL A 45 -36.40 -5.55 7.63
CA VAL A 45 -35.19 -5.75 6.84
C VAL A 45 -35.17 -4.80 5.65
N GLN A 46 -36.27 -4.71 4.90
CA GLN A 46 -36.35 -3.82 3.74
C GLN A 46 -36.19 -2.35 4.13
N ARG A 47 -36.85 -1.91 5.22
CA ARG A 47 -36.70 -0.53 5.73
C ARG A 47 -35.28 -0.19 6.14
N ALA A 48 -34.56 -1.14 6.76
CA ALA A 48 -33.18 -0.93 7.15
C ALA A 48 -32.25 -0.81 5.93
N VAL A 49 -32.48 -1.65 4.90
CA VAL A 49 -31.73 -1.58 3.63
C VAL A 49 -32.01 -0.27 2.90
N ASP A 50 -33.28 0.14 2.79
CA ASP A 50 -33.66 1.38 2.12
C ASP A 50 -33.06 2.61 2.83
N LEU A 51 -33.03 2.59 4.16
CA LEU A 51 -32.39 3.64 4.95
C LEU A 51 -30.87 3.69 4.70
N GLY A 52 -30.20 2.54 4.70
CA GLY A 52 -28.78 2.43 4.39
C GLY A 52 -28.47 2.98 3.00
N TRP A 53 -29.25 2.58 2.00
CA TRP A 53 -29.10 3.07 0.62
C TRP A 53 -29.28 4.58 0.51
N ARG A 54 -30.26 5.14 1.23
CA ARG A 54 -30.48 6.59 1.24
C ARG A 54 -29.31 7.35 1.88
N ILE A 55 -28.77 6.85 2.99
CA ILE A 55 -27.58 7.44 3.64
C ILE A 55 -26.39 7.38 2.70
N PHE A 56 -26.18 6.23 2.04
CA PHE A 56 -25.10 6.06 1.06
C PHE A 56 -25.21 7.07 -0.09
N GLN A 57 -26.41 7.24 -0.67
CA GLN A 57 -26.62 8.21 -1.76
C GLN A 57 -26.31 9.64 -1.33
N GLN A 58 -26.76 10.05 -0.13
CA GLN A 58 -26.47 11.37 0.42
C GLN A 58 -24.97 11.58 0.66
N GLN A 59 -24.28 10.58 1.20
CA GLN A 59 -22.83 10.64 1.41
C GLN A 59 -22.08 10.71 0.07
N ARG A 60 -22.50 9.93 -0.93
CA ARG A 60 -21.92 9.98 -2.27
C ARG A 60 -22.06 11.37 -2.89
N GLU A 61 -23.25 11.96 -2.84
CA GLU A 61 -23.49 13.30 -3.37
C GLU A 61 -22.68 14.37 -2.64
N ALA A 62 -22.58 14.29 -1.30
CA ALA A 62 -21.75 15.20 -0.51
C ALA A 62 -20.26 15.07 -0.87
N VAL A 63 -19.75 13.86 -1.09
CA VAL A 63 -18.38 13.62 -1.53
C VAL A 63 -18.15 14.16 -2.95
N GLU A 64 -19.08 13.95 -3.87
CA GLU A 64 -18.99 14.53 -5.23
C GLU A 64 -18.95 16.06 -5.18
N GLN A 65 -19.77 16.69 -4.33
CA GLN A 65 -19.74 18.13 -4.11
C GLN A 65 -18.41 18.59 -3.49
N GLN A 66 -17.85 17.86 -2.52
CA GLN A 66 -16.53 18.15 -1.97
C GLN A 66 -15.43 18.02 -3.02
N ILE A 67 -15.47 16.98 -3.87
CA ILE A 67 -14.53 16.82 -4.98
C ILE A 67 -14.67 17.98 -5.97
N ALA A 68 -15.90 18.39 -6.30
CA ALA A 68 -16.15 19.52 -7.18
C ALA A 68 -15.60 20.83 -6.58
N GLN A 69 -15.85 21.09 -5.30
CA GLN A 69 -15.31 22.25 -4.58
C GLN A 69 -13.79 22.22 -4.51
N ILE A 70 -13.17 21.05 -4.26
CA ILE A 70 -11.71 20.91 -4.30
C ILE A 70 -11.20 21.20 -5.70
N ARG A 71 -11.84 20.72 -6.77
CA ARG A 71 -11.44 21.03 -8.16
C ARG A 71 -11.60 22.50 -8.51
N GLU A 72 -12.59 23.18 -7.92
CA GLU A 72 -12.85 24.60 -8.15
C GLU A 72 -11.87 25.49 -7.36
N HIS A 73 -11.57 25.14 -6.11
CA HIS A 73 -10.65 25.89 -5.23
C HIS A 73 -9.17 25.52 -5.41
N HIS A 74 -8.88 24.29 -5.82
CA HIS A 74 -7.61 23.87 -6.40
C HIS A 74 -7.85 23.63 -7.88
N PRO A 75 -7.78 24.68 -8.74
CA PRO A 75 -7.66 24.44 -10.15
C PRO A 75 -6.51 23.47 -10.33
N THR A 76 -6.80 22.28 -10.89
CA THR A 76 -5.79 21.31 -11.32
C THR A 76 -4.63 22.10 -11.87
N SER A 77 -3.42 21.93 -11.29
CA SER A 77 -2.18 22.56 -11.73
C SER A 77 -2.32 22.83 -13.20
N THR A 78 -2.47 24.10 -13.58
CA THR A 78 -2.63 24.48 -14.98
C THR A 78 -1.66 23.61 -15.75
N PRO A 79 -2.08 22.86 -16.79
CA PRO A 79 -1.10 22.22 -17.65
C PRO A 79 -0.09 23.31 -17.91
N ILE A 80 1.19 23.04 -17.61
CA ILE A 80 2.24 24.00 -17.90
C ILE A 80 2.18 24.10 -19.42
N THR A 81 1.33 25.00 -19.94
CA THR A 81 1.43 25.51 -21.28
C THR A 81 2.76 26.20 -21.21
N VAL A 82 3.79 25.47 -21.60
CA VAL A 82 5.13 25.99 -21.75
C VAL A 82 4.94 27.14 -22.72
N ARG A 83 4.91 28.35 -22.16
CA ARG A 83 4.70 29.57 -22.92
C ARG A 83 5.97 29.69 -23.75
N ASP A 84 5.83 29.28 -25.00
CA ASP A 84 6.88 29.10 -25.99
C ASP A 84 7.84 27.91 -25.67
N PRO A 85 7.57 26.69 -26.18
CA PRO A 85 8.39 25.50 -25.94
C PRO A 85 9.77 25.55 -26.59
N ASP A 86 9.96 26.41 -27.59
CA ASP A 86 11.21 26.60 -28.30
C ASP A 86 12.09 27.68 -27.64
N ALA A 87 11.55 28.43 -26.68
CA ALA A 87 12.31 29.37 -25.88
C ALA A 87 13.40 28.63 -25.06
N PRO A 88 14.53 29.29 -24.74
CA PRO A 88 15.58 28.70 -23.92
C PRO A 88 15.08 28.32 -22.53
N ALA A 89 15.62 27.23 -21.98
CA ALA A 89 15.27 26.69 -20.68
C ALA A 89 15.39 27.74 -19.58
N SER A 90 14.33 27.84 -18.77
CA SER A 90 14.25 28.77 -17.65
C SER A 90 15.32 28.47 -16.60
N GLU A 91 15.80 29.51 -15.92
CA GLU A 91 16.71 29.37 -14.77
C GLU A 91 16.14 28.42 -13.70
N ARG A 92 14.82 28.44 -13.46
CA ARG A 92 14.17 27.47 -12.55
C ARG A 92 14.35 26.03 -13.01
N GLN A 93 14.21 25.77 -14.31
CA GLN A 93 14.39 24.43 -14.88
C GLN A 93 15.85 23.99 -14.78
N ARG A 94 16.81 24.89 -15.07
CA ARG A 94 18.25 24.62 -14.91
C ARG A 94 18.63 24.30 -13.47
N ASN A 95 18.14 25.08 -12.51
CA ASN A 95 18.36 24.84 -11.08
C ASN A 95 17.70 23.53 -10.63
N PHE A 96 16.55 23.18 -11.20
CA PHE A 96 15.89 21.92 -10.91
C PHE A 96 16.70 20.71 -11.43
N ILE A 97 17.21 20.78 -12.67
CA ILE A 97 18.12 19.77 -13.22
C ILE A 97 19.35 19.61 -12.33
N ALA A 98 19.95 20.71 -11.87
CA ALA A 98 21.11 20.66 -10.97
C ALA A 98 20.77 19.99 -9.62
N SER A 99 19.58 20.25 -9.05
CA SER A 99 19.13 19.60 -7.82
C SER A 99 18.91 18.08 -8.00
N LEU A 100 18.36 17.67 -9.15
CA LEU A 100 18.19 16.26 -9.49
C LEU A 100 19.53 15.57 -9.70
N GLN A 101 20.47 16.21 -10.39
CA GLN A 101 21.83 15.72 -10.55
C GLN A 101 22.50 15.45 -9.19
N GLN A 102 22.40 16.39 -8.25
CA GLN A 102 22.95 16.20 -6.89
C GLN A 102 22.28 15.04 -6.17
N THR A 103 20.96 14.91 -6.29
CA THR A 103 20.20 13.84 -5.62
C THR A 103 20.53 12.46 -6.17
N LEU A 104 20.75 12.36 -7.48
CA LEU A 104 21.20 11.14 -8.16
C LEU A 104 22.69 10.83 -7.90
N GLY A 105 23.44 11.77 -7.30
CA GLY A 105 24.89 11.66 -7.14
C GLY A 105 25.64 11.65 -8.47
N TRP A 106 25.04 12.20 -9.54
CA TRP A 106 25.62 12.14 -10.89
C TRP A 106 26.71 13.19 -11.09
N SER A 107 27.80 12.79 -11.75
CA SER A 107 28.80 13.73 -12.24
C SER A 107 28.25 14.56 -13.41
N ASN A 108 28.88 15.71 -13.69
CA ASN A 108 28.53 16.51 -14.87
C ASN A 108 28.67 15.70 -16.17
N GLU A 109 29.66 14.81 -16.24
CA GLU A 109 29.88 13.93 -17.40
C GLU A 109 28.74 12.91 -17.57
N GLN A 110 28.24 12.33 -16.47
CA GLN A 110 27.11 11.40 -16.51
C GLN A 110 25.82 12.11 -16.94
N LEU A 111 25.56 13.32 -16.41
CA LEU A 111 24.42 14.13 -16.82
C LEU A 111 24.51 14.51 -18.31
N ALA A 112 25.69 14.92 -18.79
CA ALA A 112 25.93 15.26 -20.19
C ALA A 112 25.79 14.06 -21.12
N ALA A 113 26.32 12.90 -20.72
CA ALA A 113 26.17 11.65 -21.48
C ALA A 113 24.70 11.23 -21.57
N PHE A 114 23.94 11.35 -20.47
CA PHE A 114 22.51 11.03 -20.45
C PHE A 114 21.68 12.00 -21.31
N ALA A 115 21.97 13.30 -21.24
CA ALA A 115 21.36 14.28 -22.12
C ALA A 115 21.65 13.99 -23.60
N HIS A 116 22.90 13.66 -23.92
CA HIS A 116 23.31 13.30 -25.29
C HIS A 116 22.62 12.01 -25.78
N GLN A 117 22.42 11.01 -24.91
CA GLN A 117 21.66 9.80 -25.25
C GLN A 117 20.21 10.11 -25.62
N LEU A 118 19.60 11.11 -24.98
CA LEU A 118 18.25 11.60 -25.28
C LEU A 118 18.22 12.61 -26.44
N GLY A 119 19.38 12.93 -27.03
CA GLY A 119 19.51 13.89 -28.14
C GLY A 119 19.44 15.35 -27.72
N TYR A 120 19.68 15.66 -26.44
CA TYR A 120 19.65 17.01 -25.90
C TYR A 120 21.04 17.59 -25.69
N ASP A 121 21.20 18.88 -26.00
CA ASP A 121 22.36 19.68 -25.60
C ASP A 121 22.01 20.50 -24.36
N LEU A 122 22.67 20.20 -23.24
CA LEU A 122 22.43 20.85 -21.93
C LEU A 122 22.63 22.37 -21.96
N VAL A 123 23.47 22.90 -22.85
CA VAL A 123 23.75 24.34 -22.93
C VAL A 123 22.60 25.08 -23.62
N SER A 124 22.05 24.47 -24.67
CA SER A 124 21.03 25.06 -25.54
C SER A 124 19.62 24.49 -25.36
N LEU A 125 19.36 23.77 -24.26
CA LEU A 125 18.03 23.23 -23.93
C LEU A 125 16.92 24.27 -24.11
N SER A 126 15.88 23.90 -24.85
CA SER A 126 14.61 24.62 -24.85
C SER A 126 13.82 24.32 -23.57
N LYS A 127 12.79 25.12 -23.25
CA LYS A 127 11.92 24.84 -22.11
C LYS A 127 11.19 23.52 -22.25
N GLY A 128 10.75 23.18 -23.46
CA GLY A 128 10.09 21.90 -23.73
C GLY A 128 11.05 20.71 -23.53
N GLN A 129 12.26 20.82 -24.06
CA GLN A 129 13.31 19.81 -23.88
C GLN A 129 13.74 19.69 -22.42
N ALA A 130 13.90 20.80 -21.70
CA ALA A 130 14.26 20.80 -20.29
C ALA A 130 13.18 20.14 -19.42
N SER A 131 11.89 20.37 -19.70
CA SER A 131 10.80 19.68 -18.99
C SER A 131 10.82 18.17 -19.25
N ALA A 132 10.94 17.74 -20.51
CA ALA A 132 11.03 16.32 -20.85
C ALA A 132 12.27 15.65 -20.21
N PHE A 133 13.40 16.37 -20.21
CA PHE A 133 14.63 15.89 -19.58
C PHE A 133 14.49 15.76 -18.05
N ILE A 134 13.81 16.70 -17.39
CA ILE A 134 13.50 16.63 -15.96
C ILE A 134 12.64 15.39 -15.65
N ASP A 135 11.66 15.09 -16.48
CA ASP A 135 10.79 13.94 -16.28
C ASP A 135 11.57 12.61 -16.39
N GLU A 136 12.51 12.51 -17.35
CA GLU A 136 13.40 11.35 -17.45
C GLU A 136 14.37 11.24 -16.25
N LEU A 137 14.91 12.36 -15.75
CA LEU A 137 15.75 12.35 -14.54
C LEU A 137 14.97 11.91 -13.30
N ARG A 138 13.71 12.32 -13.16
CA ARG A 138 12.83 11.84 -12.08
C ARG A 138 12.60 10.34 -12.18
N ARG A 139 12.35 9.83 -13.38
CA ARG A 139 12.20 8.38 -13.61
C ARG A 139 13.44 7.60 -13.19
N GLN A 140 14.63 8.11 -13.48
CA GLN A 140 15.89 7.50 -13.03
C GLN A 140 16.03 7.52 -11.50
N GLN A 141 15.62 8.61 -10.85
CA GLN A 141 15.62 8.72 -9.40
C GLN A 141 14.69 7.70 -8.75
N GLU A 142 13.47 7.58 -9.26
CA GLU A 142 12.49 6.59 -8.79
C GLU A 142 13.01 5.17 -8.97
N GLU A 143 13.61 4.85 -10.12
CA GLU A 143 14.17 3.52 -10.35
C GLU A 143 15.33 3.20 -9.40
N GLN A 144 16.24 4.14 -9.15
CA GLN A 144 17.31 3.95 -8.16
C GLN A 144 16.76 3.73 -6.75
N GLN A 145 15.72 4.47 -6.35
CA GLN A 145 15.07 4.26 -5.06
C GLN A 145 14.42 2.88 -4.97
N ARG A 146 13.72 2.45 -6.03
CA ARG A 146 13.10 1.12 -6.09
C ARG A 146 14.13 0.00 -6.00
N LEU A 147 15.24 0.12 -6.73
CA LEU A 147 16.33 -0.84 -6.67
C LEU A 147 16.99 -0.86 -5.28
N THR A 148 17.23 0.30 -4.68
CA THR A 148 17.79 0.39 -3.32
C THR A 148 16.89 -0.31 -2.30
N VAL A 149 15.57 -0.05 -2.34
CA VAL A 149 14.60 -0.70 -1.45
C VAL A 149 14.52 -2.21 -1.72
N ALA A 150 14.57 -2.63 -2.98
CA ALA A 150 14.60 -4.04 -3.35
C ALA A 150 15.86 -4.74 -2.84
N GLU A 151 17.02 -4.11 -2.97
CA GLU A 151 18.29 -4.62 -2.43
C GLU A 151 18.26 -4.69 -0.90
N GLU A 152 17.78 -3.66 -0.21
CA GLU A 152 17.64 -3.68 1.25
C GLU A 152 16.71 -4.80 1.71
N ARG A 153 15.58 -4.98 1.00
CA ARG A 153 14.65 -6.08 1.27
C ARG A 153 15.29 -7.44 1.02
N ALA A 154 16.07 -7.60 -0.05
CA ALA A 154 16.80 -8.84 -0.34
C ALA A 154 17.88 -9.11 0.74
N ARG A 155 18.62 -8.08 1.18
CA ARG A 155 19.60 -8.20 2.27
C ARG A 155 18.92 -8.64 3.56
N TYR A 156 17.79 -8.03 3.91
CA TYR A 156 17.03 -8.45 5.08
C TYR A 156 16.49 -9.88 4.94
N ALA A 157 15.98 -10.25 3.77
CA ALA A 157 15.48 -11.59 3.47
C ALA A 157 16.54 -12.69 3.65
N HIS A 158 17.80 -12.42 3.28
CA HIS A 158 18.92 -13.36 3.40
C HIS A 158 19.62 -13.34 4.76
N GLN A 159 19.28 -12.42 5.67
CA GLN A 159 19.81 -12.43 7.03
C GLN A 159 19.28 -13.62 7.82
N PRO A 160 20.07 -14.15 8.79
CA PRO A 160 19.61 -15.18 9.69
C PRO A 160 18.44 -14.68 10.55
N ILE A 161 17.60 -15.62 10.94
CA ILE A 161 16.42 -15.33 11.77
C ILE A 161 16.81 -14.78 13.15
N ASN A 162 15.97 -13.91 13.70
CA ASN A 162 16.11 -13.44 15.08
C ASN A 162 15.45 -14.41 16.08
N ASP A 163 15.76 -14.23 17.36
CA ASP A 163 15.23 -15.08 18.45
C ASP A 163 13.70 -15.07 18.52
N ARG A 164 13.06 -13.95 18.16
CA ARG A 164 11.59 -13.84 18.15
C ARG A 164 10.98 -14.74 17.09
N GLN A 165 11.53 -14.76 15.88
CA GLN A 165 11.10 -15.65 14.80
C GLN A 165 11.37 -17.11 15.15
N ARG A 166 12.54 -17.41 15.74
CA ARG A 166 12.88 -18.76 16.19
C ARG A 166 11.88 -19.29 17.21
N ASN A 167 11.52 -18.47 18.20
CA ASN A 167 10.52 -18.81 19.19
C ASN A 167 9.12 -18.96 18.57
N ALA A 168 8.76 -18.11 17.61
CA ALA A 168 7.48 -18.20 16.92
C ALA A 168 7.34 -19.51 16.12
N ILE A 169 8.36 -19.88 15.35
CA ILE A 169 8.41 -21.15 14.60
C ILE A 169 8.28 -22.33 15.56
N THR A 170 9.07 -22.33 16.64
CA THR A 170 9.05 -23.42 17.64
C THR A 170 7.68 -23.56 18.31
N ASN A 171 7.03 -22.44 18.64
CA ASN A 171 5.70 -22.45 19.25
C ASN A 171 4.62 -22.93 18.26
N LEU A 172 4.64 -22.44 17.03
CA LEU A 172 3.69 -22.85 15.99
C LEU A 172 3.82 -24.34 15.65
N ALA A 173 5.04 -24.86 15.54
CA ALA A 173 5.27 -26.28 15.33
C ALA A 173 4.72 -27.13 16.48
N ARG A 174 4.91 -26.70 17.74
CA ARG A 174 4.37 -27.38 18.91
C ARG A 174 2.84 -27.43 18.89
N GLU A 175 2.19 -26.32 18.53
CA GLU A 175 0.73 -26.25 18.46
C GLU A 175 0.14 -27.12 17.33
N LEU A 176 0.88 -27.27 16.23
CA LEU A 176 0.49 -28.11 15.09
C LEU A 176 0.99 -29.57 15.21
N ALA A 177 1.68 -29.92 16.29
CA ALA A 177 2.33 -31.22 16.50
C ALA A 177 3.28 -31.63 15.35
N LEU A 178 4.01 -30.65 14.79
CA LEU A 178 5.00 -30.85 13.73
C LEU A 178 6.41 -30.98 14.32
N ASP A 179 7.24 -31.85 13.72
CA ASP A 179 8.67 -31.85 13.97
C ASP A 179 9.33 -30.69 13.21
N THR A 180 9.79 -29.69 13.97
CA THR A 180 10.36 -28.45 13.42
C THR A 180 11.58 -28.72 12.56
N ASN A 181 12.51 -29.55 13.02
CA ASN A 181 13.77 -29.79 12.31
C ASN A 181 13.54 -30.67 11.09
N ALA A 182 12.66 -31.68 11.19
CA ALA A 182 12.33 -32.52 10.04
C ALA A 182 11.69 -31.71 8.90
N GLU A 183 10.78 -30.77 9.22
CA GLU A 183 10.09 -29.98 8.21
C GLU A 183 11.00 -28.91 7.58
N ILE A 184 11.88 -28.27 8.37
CA ILE A 184 12.88 -27.33 7.84
C ILE A 184 13.89 -28.07 6.94
N GLN A 185 14.39 -29.22 7.38
CA GLN A 185 15.31 -30.03 6.59
C GLN A 185 14.67 -30.49 5.28
N ARG A 186 13.40 -30.91 5.32
CA ARG A 186 12.68 -31.36 4.13
C ARG A 186 12.50 -30.25 3.10
N ARG A 187 12.21 -29.02 3.53
CA ARG A 187 11.86 -27.90 2.63
C ARG A 187 13.06 -27.09 2.16
N PHE A 188 13.98 -26.83 3.08
CA PHE A 188 15.07 -25.88 2.85
C PHE A 188 16.44 -26.54 2.94
N ASN A 189 16.51 -27.84 3.26
CA ASN A 189 17.76 -28.58 3.48
C ASN A 189 18.69 -27.87 4.48
N ALA A 190 18.09 -27.26 5.51
CA ALA A 190 18.76 -26.44 6.50
C ALA A 190 18.29 -26.80 7.92
N SER A 191 19.00 -26.30 8.92
CA SER A 191 18.57 -26.35 10.33
C SER A 191 17.90 -25.04 10.77
N LEU A 192 17.22 -25.07 11.91
CA LEU A 192 16.57 -23.88 12.50
C LEU A 192 17.54 -22.70 12.68
N ASP A 193 18.80 -22.97 13.01
CA ASP A 193 19.84 -21.94 13.18
C ASP A 193 20.34 -21.34 11.86
N GLN A 194 20.11 -22.04 10.74
CA GLN A 194 20.56 -21.66 9.40
C GLN A 194 19.44 -21.04 8.56
N LEU A 195 18.23 -20.93 9.11
CA LEU A 195 17.11 -20.31 8.42
C LEU A 195 17.36 -18.82 8.17
N THR A 196 16.96 -18.38 6.97
CA THR A 196 16.90 -16.96 6.63
C THR A 196 15.55 -16.36 7.03
N ASN A 197 15.49 -15.03 7.14
CA ASN A 197 14.25 -14.30 7.42
C ASN A 197 13.14 -14.61 6.42
N GLU A 198 13.47 -14.77 5.14
CA GLU A 198 12.51 -15.16 4.10
C GLU A 198 11.94 -16.56 4.34
N GLN A 199 12.80 -17.55 4.55
CA GLN A 199 12.39 -18.93 4.81
C GLN A 199 11.54 -19.04 6.08
N ALA A 200 11.91 -18.29 7.13
CA ALA A 200 11.11 -18.19 8.34
C ALA A 200 9.76 -17.51 8.12
N ALA A 201 9.70 -16.44 7.32
CA ALA A 201 8.44 -15.78 7.02
C ALA A 201 7.48 -16.72 6.26
N ILE A 202 8.00 -17.53 5.34
CA ILE A 202 7.24 -18.58 4.64
C ILE A 202 6.66 -19.57 5.66
N LEU A 203 7.50 -20.15 6.52
CA LEU A 203 7.07 -21.11 7.55
C LEU A 203 6.02 -20.51 8.50
N ILE A 204 6.28 -19.32 9.04
CA ILE A 204 5.38 -18.66 9.99
C ILE A 204 4.02 -18.39 9.34
N ASN A 205 3.98 -17.83 8.12
CA ASN A 205 2.72 -17.51 7.45
C ASN A 205 1.90 -18.77 7.15
N GLU A 206 2.53 -19.81 6.63
CA GLU A 206 1.84 -21.06 6.30
C GLU A 206 1.34 -21.78 7.55
N TRP A 207 2.16 -21.89 8.59
CA TRP A 207 1.77 -22.55 9.83
C TRP A 207 0.71 -21.76 10.59
N GLN A 208 0.76 -20.42 10.55
CA GLN A 208 -0.35 -19.59 11.05
C GLN A 208 -1.65 -19.82 10.26
N ALA A 209 -1.58 -19.97 8.94
CA ALA A 209 -2.76 -20.27 8.12
C ALA A 209 -3.33 -21.66 8.47
N MET A 210 -2.48 -22.68 8.64
CA MET A 210 -2.89 -24.02 9.09
C MET A 210 -3.49 -24.01 10.49
N GLN A 211 -2.93 -23.21 11.40
CA GLN A 211 -3.45 -23.05 12.75
C GLN A 211 -4.84 -22.41 12.74
N ARG A 212 -5.07 -21.39 11.90
CA ARG A 212 -6.39 -20.76 11.75
C ARG A 212 -7.40 -21.76 11.20
N ALA A 213 -7.04 -22.48 10.13
CA ALA A 213 -7.91 -23.49 9.53
C ALA A 213 -8.30 -24.60 10.53
N SER A 214 -7.33 -25.12 11.29
CA SER A 214 -7.59 -26.17 12.29
C SER A 214 -8.41 -25.69 13.50
N ARG A 215 -8.36 -24.40 13.84
CA ARG A 215 -9.22 -23.79 14.87
C ARG A 215 -10.65 -23.64 14.39
N ASP A 216 -10.87 -23.32 13.12
CA ASP A 216 -12.20 -23.17 12.55
C ASP A 216 -12.92 -24.52 12.39
N THR A 217 -12.19 -25.63 12.14
CA THR A 217 -12.80 -26.98 12.07
C THR A 217 -13.20 -27.55 13.44
N ARG A 218 -12.73 -26.97 14.55
CA ARG A 218 -13.04 -27.42 15.93
C ARG A 218 -14.14 -26.61 16.62
N ARG A 219 -14.70 -25.60 15.94
CA ARG A 219 -15.88 -24.83 16.40
C ARG A 219 -17.14 -25.35 15.74
#